data_AF-A0A9D6F0B3-F1
#
_entry.id   AF-A0A9D6F0B3-F1
#
_cell.length_a   1.000
_cell.length_b   1.000
_cell.length_c   1.000
_cell.angle_alpha   90.00
_cell.angle_beta   90.00
_cell.angle_gamma   90.00
#
_symmetry.space_group_name_H-M   'P 1'
#
loop_
_entity.id
_entity.type
_entity.pdbx_description
1 polymer ?
#
loop_
_entity_poly.entity_id
_entity_poly.type
_entity_poly.pdbx_seq_one_letter_code
_entity_poly.pdbx_strand_id
1 'polypeptide(L)'
;MDDFTVPEKILLAAENLEKKGQSPFTAEALIVASWERFPSTFGLKGYAEKYPDSNKILSSIMGEKGLARRGWLVKMGQKLYAMTREGRNVVRRVMMQEEEPIHDGDVHRLGRDHDRFLKVLFDSSAVKKFEDNRKHELAFADATRFWSITENMKGDQLDERLEVVGRTLAELDRVLADVDGEMTGGRAVTAGDIRVLTNIHRYMEDKFDRHLNLLRKR
;
A
#
# COMPACT_ATOMS: atom_id res chain seq x y z
N MET A 1 -20.73 -19.81 -12.69
CA MET A 1 -21.70 -18.90 -12.06
C MET A 1 -20.88 -18.08 -11.09
N ASP A 2 -20.65 -16.81 -11.40
CA ASP A 2 -19.58 -16.03 -10.80
C ASP A 2 -19.75 -15.91 -9.27
N ASP A 3 -18.94 -16.67 -8.54
CA ASP A 3 -19.04 -16.82 -7.09
C ASP A 3 -18.34 -15.68 -6.35
N PHE A 4 -18.66 -14.43 -6.76
CA PHE A 4 -18.18 -13.24 -6.09
C PHE A 4 -19.04 -12.94 -4.86
N THR A 5 -18.40 -12.52 -3.78
CA THR A 5 -19.09 -12.03 -2.58
C THR A 5 -19.85 -10.74 -2.88
N VAL A 6 -20.84 -10.41 -2.04
CA VAL A 6 -21.64 -9.19 -2.18
C VAL A 6 -20.76 -7.93 -2.27
N PRO A 7 -19.74 -7.73 -1.42
CA PRO A 7 -18.85 -6.59 -1.53
C PRO A 7 -18.03 -6.54 -2.83
N GLU A 8 -17.54 -7.67 -3.31
CA GLU A 8 -16.73 -7.76 -4.53
C GLU A 8 -17.57 -7.43 -5.76
N LYS A 9 -18.81 -7.90 -5.81
CA LYS A 9 -19.77 -7.55 -6.87
C LYS A 9 -20.01 -6.04 -6.95
N ILE A 10 -20.12 -5.36 -5.81
CA ILE A 10 -20.27 -3.90 -5.75
C ILE A 10 -18.98 -3.22 -6.21
N LEU A 11 -17.81 -3.72 -5.81
CA LEU A 11 -16.52 -3.15 -6.24
C LEU A 11 -16.30 -3.31 -7.75
N LEU A 12 -16.63 -4.45 -8.32
CA LEU A 12 -16.60 -4.70 -9.76
C LEU A 12 -17.52 -3.72 -10.52
N ALA A 13 -18.70 -3.42 -9.97
CA ALA A 13 -19.59 -2.41 -10.55
C ALA A 13 -19.01 -0.99 -10.44
N ALA A 14 -18.39 -0.65 -9.32
CA ALA A 14 -17.70 0.63 -9.12
C ALA A 14 -16.51 0.79 -10.09
N GLU A 15 -15.75 -0.26 -10.37
CA GLU A 15 -14.63 -0.20 -11.31
C GLU A 15 -15.11 0.07 -12.74
N ASN A 16 -16.23 -0.54 -13.14
CA ASN A 16 -16.86 -0.22 -14.42
C ASN A 16 -17.31 1.24 -14.52
N LEU A 17 -17.78 1.84 -13.43
CA LEU A 17 -18.12 3.26 -13.39
C LEU A 17 -16.86 4.14 -13.54
N GLU A 18 -15.76 3.79 -12.87
CA GLU A 18 -14.48 4.50 -13.03
C GLU A 18 -13.93 4.38 -14.47
N LYS A 19 -13.99 3.19 -15.08
CA LYS A 19 -13.59 2.96 -16.49
C LYS A 19 -14.42 3.77 -17.48
N LYS A 20 -15.69 4.05 -17.15
CA LYS A 20 -16.57 4.93 -17.92
C LYS A 20 -16.32 6.43 -17.65
N GLY A 21 -15.31 6.78 -16.85
CA GLY A 21 -14.98 8.16 -16.50
C GLY A 21 -15.91 8.79 -15.46
N GLN A 22 -16.74 8.00 -14.77
CA GLN A 22 -17.72 8.49 -13.80
C GLN A 22 -17.17 8.52 -12.37
N SER A 23 -15.92 8.94 -12.18
CA SER A 23 -15.31 9.10 -10.84
C SER A 23 -15.21 10.59 -10.48
N PRO A 24 -15.76 11.05 -9.34
CA PRO A 24 -16.55 10.30 -8.36
C PRO A 24 -17.98 9.97 -8.87
N PHE A 25 -18.54 8.84 -8.41
CA PHE A 25 -19.90 8.39 -8.77
C PHE A 25 -20.88 8.57 -7.61
N THR A 26 -22.17 8.67 -7.94
CA THR A 26 -23.23 8.72 -6.92
C THR A 26 -23.57 7.34 -6.37
N ALA A 27 -24.16 7.29 -5.18
CA ALA A 27 -24.72 6.07 -4.63
C ALA A 27 -25.76 5.45 -5.57
N GLU A 28 -26.61 6.28 -6.18
CA GLU A 28 -27.63 5.86 -7.14
C GLU A 28 -27.01 5.23 -8.39
N ALA A 29 -25.93 5.82 -8.93
CA ALA A 29 -25.21 5.25 -10.07
C ALA A 29 -24.58 3.90 -9.72
N LEU A 30 -23.97 3.79 -8.53
CA LEU A 30 -23.42 2.52 -8.05
C LEU A 30 -24.51 1.47 -7.82
N ILE A 31 -25.68 1.86 -7.34
CA ILE A 31 -26.82 0.95 -7.14
C ILE A 31 -27.28 0.36 -8.48
N VAL A 32 -27.51 1.23 -9.46
CA VAL A 32 -27.95 0.81 -10.80
C VAL A 32 -26.88 -0.06 -11.45
N ALA A 33 -25.61 0.35 -11.44
CA ALA A 33 -24.52 -0.42 -12.03
C ALA A 33 -24.31 -1.80 -11.36
N SER A 34 -24.48 -1.88 -10.04
CA SER A 34 -24.38 -3.15 -9.31
C SER A 34 -25.51 -4.11 -9.67
N TRP A 35 -26.73 -3.59 -9.78
CA TRP A 35 -27.90 -4.37 -10.18
C TRP A 35 -27.86 -4.80 -11.64
N GLU A 36 -27.54 -3.90 -12.57
CA GLU A 36 -27.40 -4.22 -13.99
C GLU A 36 -26.39 -5.35 -14.22
N ARG A 37 -25.28 -5.33 -13.47
CA ARG A 37 -24.24 -6.36 -13.56
C ARG A 37 -24.61 -7.66 -12.83
N PHE A 38 -25.33 -7.59 -11.71
CA PHE A 38 -25.73 -8.75 -10.91
C PHE A 38 -27.21 -8.71 -10.46
N PRO A 39 -28.17 -8.86 -11.40
CA PRO A 39 -29.60 -8.70 -11.09
C PRO A 39 -30.12 -9.71 -10.08
N SER A 40 -29.59 -10.94 -10.11
CA SER A 40 -29.95 -12.02 -9.18
C SER A 40 -29.53 -11.73 -7.74
N THR A 41 -28.47 -10.93 -7.54
CA THR A 41 -27.93 -10.62 -6.21
C THR A 41 -28.55 -9.34 -5.66
N PHE A 42 -28.71 -8.31 -6.49
CA PHE A 42 -29.15 -6.99 -6.06
C PHE A 42 -30.53 -6.59 -6.56
N GLY A 43 -31.28 -7.49 -7.17
CA GLY A 43 -32.65 -7.22 -7.58
C GLY A 43 -33.63 -7.26 -6.41
N LEU A 44 -34.67 -6.42 -6.48
CA LEU A 44 -35.75 -6.41 -5.52
C LEU A 44 -36.51 -7.74 -5.53
N LYS A 45 -36.80 -8.31 -4.36
CA LYS A 45 -37.50 -9.60 -4.25
C LYS A 45 -38.85 -9.57 -4.99
N GLY A 46 -39.06 -10.47 -5.95
CA GLY A 46 -40.24 -10.52 -6.81
C GLY A 46 -40.19 -9.62 -8.04
N TYR A 47 -39.20 -8.72 -8.13
CA TYR A 47 -38.97 -7.80 -9.25
C TYR A 47 -37.50 -7.74 -9.66
N ALA A 48 -36.76 -8.83 -9.47
CA ALA A 48 -35.31 -8.82 -9.54
C ALA A 48 -34.75 -8.38 -10.91
N GLU A 49 -35.51 -8.61 -11.99
CA GLU A 49 -35.15 -8.19 -13.35
C GLU A 49 -35.65 -6.78 -13.72
N LYS A 50 -36.43 -6.14 -12.86
CA LYS A 50 -37.05 -4.83 -13.14
C LYS A 50 -36.51 -3.69 -12.26
N TYR A 51 -36.17 -3.98 -11.01
CA TYR A 51 -35.79 -2.94 -10.04
C TYR A 51 -34.62 -3.37 -9.13
N PRO A 52 -33.71 -2.45 -8.80
CA PRO A 52 -32.66 -2.69 -7.82
C PRO A 52 -33.18 -2.67 -6.38
N ASP A 53 -32.58 -3.48 -5.51
CA ASP A 53 -32.70 -3.42 -4.05
C ASP A 53 -31.61 -2.49 -3.49
N SER A 54 -31.96 -1.20 -3.42
CA SER A 54 -31.08 -0.15 -2.89
C SER A 54 -30.63 -0.42 -1.45
N ASN A 55 -31.46 -1.04 -0.62
CA ASN A 55 -31.13 -1.27 0.79
C ASN A 55 -30.00 -2.29 0.93
N LYS A 56 -30.01 -3.34 0.11
CA LYS A 56 -28.96 -4.38 0.13
C LYS A 56 -27.59 -3.82 -0.25
N ILE A 57 -27.56 -2.91 -1.23
CA ILE A 57 -26.34 -2.26 -1.70
C ILE A 57 -25.87 -1.19 -0.69
N LEU A 58 -26.76 -0.31 -0.23
CA LEU A 58 -26.41 0.75 0.72
C LEU A 58 -25.93 0.20 2.07
N SER A 59 -26.55 -0.88 2.56
CA SER A 59 -26.11 -1.58 3.77
C SER A 59 -24.73 -2.21 3.58
N SER A 60 -24.42 -2.68 2.38
CA SER A 60 -23.09 -3.20 2.06
C SER A 60 -22.05 -2.09 1.93
N ILE A 61 -22.42 -0.89 1.48
CA ILE A 61 -21.50 0.26 1.40
C ILE A 61 -21.22 0.82 2.80
N MET A 62 -22.25 1.02 3.63
CA MET A 62 -22.18 1.78 4.88
C MET A 62 -22.24 0.95 6.18
N GLY A 63 -22.54 -0.35 6.11
CA GLY A 63 -22.70 -1.20 7.28
C GLY A 63 -21.41 -1.41 8.09
N GLU A 64 -21.51 -2.13 9.22
CA GLU A 64 -20.36 -2.37 10.12
C GLU A 64 -19.17 -3.05 9.43
N LYS A 65 -19.46 -3.95 8.48
CA LYS A 65 -18.48 -4.59 7.58
C LYS A 65 -18.45 -3.97 6.19
N GLY A 66 -18.95 -2.75 6.04
CA GLY A 66 -19.22 -2.13 4.75
C GLY A 66 -17.97 -1.64 4.03
N LEU A 67 -18.08 -1.49 2.71
CA LEU A 67 -16.95 -1.11 1.84
C LEU A 67 -16.28 0.20 2.27
N ALA A 68 -17.06 1.16 2.80
CA ALA A 68 -16.51 2.42 3.29
C ALA A 68 -15.68 2.25 4.56
N ARG A 69 -16.11 1.41 5.51
CA ARG A 69 -15.35 1.12 6.73
C ARG A 69 -14.10 0.29 6.46
N ARG A 70 -14.14 -0.58 5.44
CA ARG A 70 -12.98 -1.33 4.95
C ARG A 70 -11.97 -0.47 4.19
N GLY A 71 -12.26 0.81 3.98
CA GLY A 71 -11.41 1.72 3.21
C GLY A 71 -11.35 1.40 1.72
N TRP A 72 -12.31 0.64 1.17
CA TRP A 72 -12.35 0.28 -0.26
C TRP A 72 -13.10 1.32 -1.11
N LEU A 73 -14.02 2.06 -0.48
CA LEU A 73 -14.68 3.23 -1.04
C LEU A 73 -14.49 4.41 -0.08
N VAL A 74 -14.28 5.60 -0.62
CA VAL A 74 -14.24 6.84 0.15
C VAL A 74 -15.44 7.69 -0.19
N LYS A 75 -16.08 8.28 0.82
CA LYS A 75 -17.18 9.22 0.64
C LYS A 75 -16.60 10.62 0.40
N MET A 76 -16.82 11.17 -0.79
CA MET A 76 -16.27 12.46 -1.24
C MET A 76 -17.23 13.64 -1.04
N GLY A 77 -18.48 13.37 -0.64
CA GLY A 77 -19.49 14.40 -0.43
C GLY A 77 -20.87 13.82 -0.12
N GLN A 78 -21.92 14.61 -0.32
CA GLN A 78 -23.30 14.13 -0.17
C GLN A 78 -23.59 13.11 -1.27
N LYS A 79 -23.70 11.83 -0.90
CA LYS A 79 -23.96 10.68 -1.79
C LYS A 79 -22.90 10.42 -2.87
N LEU A 80 -21.74 11.07 -2.81
CA LEU A 80 -20.63 10.85 -3.75
C LEU A 80 -19.60 9.90 -3.16
N TYR A 81 -19.20 8.92 -3.96
CA TYR A 81 -18.22 7.91 -3.62
C TYR A 81 -17.15 7.83 -4.71
N ALA A 82 -15.93 7.48 -4.31
CA ALA A 82 -14.85 7.15 -5.22
C ALA A 82 -14.19 5.85 -4.74
N MET A 83 -13.61 5.10 -5.67
CA MET A 83 -12.83 3.93 -5.29
C MET A 83 -11.49 4.36 -4.75
N THR A 84 -11.09 3.76 -3.63
CA THR A 84 -9.77 3.99 -3.07
C THR A 84 -8.73 3.12 -3.79
N ARG A 85 -7.46 3.30 -3.45
CA ARG A 85 -6.39 2.45 -4.01
C ARG A 85 -6.54 1.01 -3.53
N GLU A 86 -6.95 0.80 -2.28
CA GLU A 86 -7.24 -0.50 -1.67
C GLU A 86 -8.40 -1.19 -2.39
N GLY A 87 -9.48 -0.45 -2.70
CA GLY A 87 -10.62 -0.97 -3.46
C GLY A 87 -10.23 -1.41 -4.87
N ARG A 88 -9.41 -0.63 -5.57
CA ARG A 88 -8.88 -0.99 -6.90
C ARG A 88 -8.00 -2.24 -6.85
N ASN A 89 -7.19 -2.40 -5.81
CA ASN A 89 -6.36 -3.60 -5.63
C ASN A 89 -7.23 -4.84 -5.38
N VAL A 90 -8.31 -4.72 -4.60
CA VAL A 90 -9.29 -5.81 -4.42
C VAL A 90 -9.91 -6.19 -5.76
N VAL A 91 -10.35 -5.22 -6.56
CA VAL A 91 -10.92 -5.52 -7.89
C VAL A 91 -9.91 -6.19 -8.81
N ARG A 92 -8.65 -5.71 -8.85
CA ARG A 92 -7.60 -6.36 -9.65
C ARG A 92 -7.39 -7.81 -9.24
N ARG A 93 -7.34 -8.09 -7.94
CA ARG A 93 -7.24 -9.46 -7.42
C ARG A 93 -8.44 -10.32 -7.85
N VAL A 94 -9.65 -9.82 -7.68
CA VAL A 94 -10.89 -10.52 -8.06
C VAL A 94 -10.96 -10.77 -9.57
N MET A 95 -10.50 -9.84 -10.40
CA MET A 95 -10.44 -10.00 -11.85
C MET A 95 -9.29 -10.91 -12.33
N MET A 96 -8.20 -10.98 -11.55
CA MET A 96 -7.07 -11.89 -11.83
C MET A 96 -7.34 -13.31 -11.30
N GLN A 97 -8.27 -13.49 -10.36
CA GLN A 97 -8.71 -14.78 -9.81
C GLN A 97 -9.53 -15.67 -10.79
N GLU A 98 -9.61 -15.34 -12.10
CA GLU A 98 -9.97 -16.34 -13.12
C GLU A 98 -8.86 -17.39 -13.33
N GLU A 99 -7.65 -17.19 -12.80
CA GLU A 99 -6.60 -18.22 -12.67
C GLU A 99 -6.19 -18.42 -11.19
N GLU A 100 -6.85 -19.41 -10.55
CA GLU A 100 -6.51 -20.10 -9.29
C GLU A 100 -6.58 -19.34 -7.94
N PRO A 101 -6.99 -20.04 -6.85
CA PRO A 101 -7.43 -19.41 -5.61
C PRO A 101 -6.25 -19.14 -4.66
N ILE A 102 -6.24 -17.98 -4.01
CA ILE A 102 -5.44 -17.79 -2.80
C ILE A 102 -6.35 -17.27 -1.68
N HIS A 103 -6.37 -18.06 -0.62
CA HIS A 103 -7.14 -17.91 0.61
C HIS A 103 -6.84 -16.60 1.35
N ASP A 104 -7.78 -16.17 2.19
CA ASP A 104 -7.60 -15.18 3.27
C ASP A 104 -6.19 -15.27 3.90
N GLY A 105 -5.33 -14.23 3.75
CA GLY A 105 -4.09 -14.14 4.53
C GLY A 105 -2.84 -13.48 3.97
N ASP A 106 -2.82 -12.84 2.80
CA ASP A 106 -1.56 -12.33 2.22
C ASP A 106 -1.10 -10.98 2.80
N VAL A 107 -0.67 -10.99 4.07
CA VAL A 107 0.41 -10.10 4.50
C VAL A 107 1.68 -10.94 4.47
N HIS A 108 2.63 -10.57 3.62
CA HIS A 108 3.89 -11.31 3.51
C HIS A 108 4.70 -11.08 4.79
N ARG A 109 4.75 -12.09 5.68
CA ARG A 109 5.51 -11.96 6.92
C ARG A 109 6.99 -11.89 6.59
N LEU A 110 7.61 -10.75 6.90
CA LEU A 110 9.00 -10.50 6.56
C LEU A 110 9.93 -11.45 7.33
N GLY A 111 10.98 -11.92 6.66
CA GLY A 111 12.04 -12.68 7.31
C GLY A 111 12.69 -11.89 8.46
N ARG A 112 13.21 -12.61 9.47
CA ARG A 112 13.80 -11.99 10.68
C ARG A 112 14.89 -10.95 10.37
N ASP A 113 15.66 -11.16 9.31
CA ASP A 113 16.74 -10.26 8.92
C ASP A 113 16.20 -8.95 8.31
N HIS A 114 15.17 -9.03 7.45
CA HIS A 114 14.46 -7.88 6.91
C HIS A 114 13.76 -7.08 8.01
N ASP A 115 13.12 -7.77 8.95
CA ASP A 115 12.45 -7.16 10.09
C ASP A 115 13.44 -6.36 10.96
N ARG A 116 14.59 -6.96 11.30
CA ARG A 116 15.64 -6.28 12.06
C ARG A 116 16.20 -5.08 11.31
N PHE A 117 16.45 -5.23 10.00
CA PHE A 117 16.97 -4.17 9.16
C PHE A 117 16.01 -2.96 9.11
N LEU A 118 14.74 -3.21 8.79
CA LEU A 118 13.72 -2.16 8.71
C LEU A 118 13.48 -1.47 10.05
N LYS A 119 13.52 -2.23 11.15
CA LYS A 119 13.39 -1.66 12.49
C LYS A 119 14.47 -0.61 12.77
N VAL A 120 15.73 -0.93 12.45
CA VAL A 120 16.85 0.02 12.62
C VAL A 120 16.65 1.27 11.76
N LEU A 121 16.20 1.12 10.52
CA LEU A 121 15.96 2.25 9.63
C LEU A 121 14.82 3.14 10.14
N PHE A 122 13.66 2.56 10.46
CA PHE A 122 12.50 3.31 10.92
C PHE A 122 12.72 3.99 12.28
N ASP A 123 13.52 3.38 13.17
CA ASP A 123 13.84 3.99 14.46
C ASP A 123 14.88 5.12 14.34
N SER A 124 15.52 5.27 13.18
CA SER A 124 16.54 6.29 12.96
C SER A 124 15.97 7.71 12.99
N SER A 125 16.75 8.64 13.56
CA SER A 125 16.44 10.08 13.51
C SER A 125 16.41 10.62 12.08
N ALA A 126 17.08 9.95 11.14
CA ALA A 126 17.09 10.33 9.74
C ALA A 126 15.69 10.23 9.11
N VAL A 127 14.97 9.14 9.36
CA VAL A 127 13.61 8.93 8.85
C VAL A 127 12.66 9.97 9.42
N LYS A 128 12.66 10.16 10.75
CA LYS A 128 11.80 11.17 11.41
C LYS A 128 12.01 12.58 10.84
N LYS A 129 13.27 13.00 10.68
CA LYS A 129 13.58 14.32 10.11
C LYS A 129 13.16 14.44 8.64
N PHE A 130 13.21 13.35 7.87
CA PHE A 130 12.78 13.37 6.48
C PHE A 130 11.25 13.43 6.36
N GLU A 131 10.53 12.67 7.19
CA GLU A 131 9.06 12.69 7.28
C GLU A 131 8.51 14.05 7.75
N ASP A 132 9.18 14.68 8.73
CA ASP A 132 8.84 16.02 9.23
C ASP A 132 9.20 17.16 8.24
N ASN A 133 9.64 16.83 7.02
CA ASN A 133 10.14 17.79 6.03
C ASN A 133 11.36 18.63 6.51
N ARG A 134 12.10 18.13 7.50
CA ARG A 134 13.32 18.71 8.08
C ARG A 134 14.60 18.08 7.53
N LYS A 135 14.58 17.59 6.29
CA LYS A 135 15.74 16.96 5.62
C LYS A 135 17.01 17.84 5.58
N HIS A 136 16.84 19.16 5.62
CA HIS A 136 17.96 20.11 5.68
C HIS A 136 18.73 20.02 7.01
N GLU A 137 18.07 19.65 8.12
CA GLU A 137 18.65 19.44 9.46
C GLU A 137 19.32 18.06 9.64
N LEU A 138 19.34 17.22 8.60
CA LEU A 138 20.06 15.95 8.65
C LEU A 138 21.55 16.21 8.87
N ALA A 139 22.12 15.62 9.92
CA ALA A 139 23.53 15.66 10.25
C ALA A 139 24.22 14.33 9.90
N PHE A 140 25.54 14.32 9.76
CA PHE A 140 26.27 13.10 9.42
C PHE A 140 26.07 11.98 10.46
N ALA A 141 25.89 12.35 11.74
CA ALA A 141 25.56 11.41 12.81
C ALA A 141 24.20 10.69 12.61
N ASP A 142 23.26 11.30 11.87
CA ASP A 142 22.00 10.64 11.51
C ASP A 142 22.26 9.58 10.44
N ALA A 143 23.10 9.90 9.45
CA ALA A 143 23.46 9.00 8.36
C ALA A 143 24.29 7.80 8.86
N THR A 144 25.23 8.02 9.79
CA THR A 144 26.02 6.92 10.36
C THR A 144 25.16 5.91 11.11
N ARG A 145 24.15 6.37 11.86
CA ARG A 145 23.16 5.50 12.51
C ARG A 145 22.28 4.78 11.49
N PHE A 146 21.80 5.49 10.47
CA PHE A 146 20.97 4.89 9.42
C PHE A 146 21.68 3.76 8.68
N TRP A 147 22.95 3.95 8.28
CA TRP A 147 23.74 2.90 7.62
C TRP A 147 24.35 1.89 8.61
N SER A 148 24.25 2.16 9.91
CA SER A 148 24.95 1.40 10.96
C SER A 148 26.47 1.34 10.73
N ILE A 149 27.05 2.46 10.30
CA ILE A 149 28.50 2.61 10.08
C ILE A 149 29.17 3.30 11.26
N THR A 150 30.47 3.08 11.43
CA THR A 150 31.28 3.74 12.46
C THR A 150 32.47 4.46 11.83
N GLU A 151 33.00 5.47 12.52
CA GLU A 151 34.14 6.26 12.04
C GLU A 151 35.45 5.46 11.92
N ASN A 152 35.48 4.24 12.47
CA ASN A 152 36.65 3.35 12.48
C ASN A 152 36.59 2.30 11.35
N MET A 153 35.55 2.29 10.52
CA MET A 153 35.44 1.37 9.40
C MET A 153 36.46 1.70 8.30
N LYS A 154 37.08 0.67 7.73
CA LYS A 154 37.94 0.81 6.55
C LYS A 154 37.09 1.16 5.31
N GLY A 155 37.69 1.83 4.33
CA GLY A 155 37.01 2.23 3.08
C GLY A 155 36.23 1.10 2.40
N ASP A 156 36.87 -0.06 2.22
CA ASP A 156 36.20 -1.22 1.57
C ASP A 156 34.98 -1.71 2.37
N GLN A 157 35.06 -1.69 3.71
CA GLN A 157 33.95 -2.11 4.58
C GLN A 157 32.81 -1.09 4.58
N LEU A 158 33.13 0.20 4.45
CA LEU A 158 32.15 1.27 4.32
C LEU A 158 31.37 1.12 3.02
N ASP A 159 32.07 0.92 1.90
CA ASP A 159 31.44 0.77 0.59
C ASP A 159 30.59 -0.50 0.51
N GLU A 160 31.10 -1.63 1.01
CA GLU A 160 30.32 -2.85 1.13
C GLU A 160 29.03 -2.62 1.95
N ARG A 161 29.13 -1.85 3.05
CA ARG A 161 27.97 -1.59 3.91
C ARG A 161 26.92 -0.73 3.21
N LEU A 162 27.33 0.31 2.49
CA LEU A 162 26.42 1.15 1.71
C LEU A 162 25.75 0.35 0.59
N GLU A 163 26.52 -0.49 -0.11
CA GLU A 163 25.99 -1.36 -1.17
C GLU A 163 24.98 -2.36 -0.61
N VAL A 164 25.26 -2.97 0.55
CA VAL A 164 24.32 -3.88 1.23
C VAL A 164 23.01 -3.16 1.56
N VAL A 165 23.05 -1.94 2.10
CA VAL A 165 21.83 -1.16 2.38
C VAL A 165 21.02 -0.92 1.10
N GLY A 166 21.68 -0.48 0.02
CA GLY A 166 21.03 -0.26 -1.26
C GLY A 166 20.42 -1.53 -1.87
N ARG A 167 21.15 -2.65 -1.82
CA ARG A 167 20.67 -3.96 -2.32
C ARG A 167 19.48 -4.47 -1.52
N THR A 168 19.53 -4.42 -0.19
CA THR A 168 18.41 -4.87 0.65
C THR A 168 17.16 -4.02 0.44
N LEU A 169 17.30 -2.69 0.27
CA LEU A 169 16.17 -1.83 -0.08
C LEU A 169 15.58 -2.17 -1.45
N ALA A 170 16.41 -2.44 -2.46
CA ALA A 170 15.94 -2.84 -3.79
C ALA A 170 15.26 -4.22 -3.78
N GLU A 171 15.78 -5.16 -2.99
CA GLU A 171 15.15 -6.47 -2.77
C GLU A 171 13.77 -6.31 -2.11
N LEU A 172 13.67 -5.51 -1.04
CA LEU A 172 12.42 -5.26 -0.35
C LEU A 172 11.39 -4.53 -1.22
N ASP A 173 11.80 -3.60 -2.09
CA ASP A 173 10.88 -2.94 -3.03
C ASP A 173 10.32 -3.93 -4.06
N ARG A 174 11.11 -4.94 -4.47
CA ARG A 174 10.63 -6.02 -5.34
C ARG A 174 9.69 -6.97 -4.62
N VAL A 175 10.06 -7.41 -3.41
CA VAL A 175 9.24 -8.34 -2.60
C VAL A 175 7.90 -7.71 -2.23
N LEU A 176 7.90 -6.41 -1.93
CA LEU A 176 6.70 -5.68 -1.52
C LEU A 176 5.98 -4.98 -2.68
N ALA A 177 6.38 -5.24 -3.93
CA ALA A 177 5.81 -4.58 -5.10
C ALA A 177 4.30 -4.85 -5.25
N ASP A 178 3.90 -6.09 -4.96
CA ASP A 178 2.54 -6.59 -5.18
C ASP A 178 1.78 -6.91 -3.88
N VAL A 179 2.50 -7.06 -2.75
CA VAL A 179 1.93 -7.47 -1.46
C VAL A 179 2.53 -6.64 -0.32
N ASP A 180 1.72 -6.21 0.64
CA ASP A 180 2.21 -5.54 1.84
C ASP A 180 2.89 -6.54 2.79
N GLY A 181 3.94 -6.09 3.45
CA GLY A 181 4.71 -6.88 4.40
C GLY A 181 4.25 -6.65 5.83
N GLU A 182 4.36 -7.67 6.69
CA GLU A 182 4.20 -7.51 8.13
C GLU A 182 5.54 -7.71 8.82
N MET A 183 5.91 -6.73 9.64
CA MET A 183 6.98 -6.87 10.62
C MET A 183 6.54 -7.71 11.81
N THR A 184 7.49 -8.31 12.53
CA THR A 184 7.21 -9.16 13.70
C THR A 184 6.47 -8.40 14.81
N GLY A 185 6.56 -7.07 14.83
CA GLY A 185 5.86 -6.18 15.75
C GLY A 185 4.44 -5.78 15.32
N GLY A 186 3.88 -6.38 14.27
CA GLY A 186 2.54 -6.04 13.74
C GLY A 186 2.48 -4.72 12.95
N ARG A 187 3.65 -4.13 12.65
CA ARG A 187 3.74 -2.96 11.77
C ARG A 187 3.64 -3.42 10.33
N ALA A 188 2.63 -2.93 9.62
CA ALA A 188 2.55 -3.08 8.17
C ALA A 188 3.65 -2.24 7.49
N VAL A 189 4.27 -2.80 6.46
CA VAL A 189 5.31 -2.16 5.65
C VAL A 189 4.90 -2.28 4.19
N THR A 190 4.84 -1.15 3.52
CA THR A 190 4.43 -1.04 2.12
C THR A 190 5.64 -0.78 1.22
N ALA A 191 5.52 -1.04 -0.09
CA ALA A 191 6.52 -0.55 -1.05
C ALA A 191 6.72 0.97 -1.00
N GLY A 192 5.69 1.73 -0.59
CA GLY A 192 5.80 3.17 -0.38
C GLY A 192 6.84 3.53 0.69
N ASP A 193 6.82 2.79 1.81
CA ASP A 193 7.78 2.98 2.90
C ASP A 193 9.21 2.68 2.43
N ILE A 194 9.40 1.59 1.67
CA ILE A 194 10.72 1.23 1.13
C ILE A 194 11.24 2.30 0.15
N ARG A 195 10.37 2.89 -0.67
CA ARG A 195 10.75 3.99 -1.57
C ARG A 195 11.16 5.24 -0.81
N VAL A 196 10.50 5.57 0.30
CA VAL A 196 10.91 6.66 1.18
C VAL A 196 12.29 6.39 1.76
N LEU A 197 12.53 5.18 2.29
CA LEU A 197 13.85 4.78 2.80
C LEU A 197 14.94 4.83 1.72
N THR A 198 14.62 4.44 0.50
CA THR A 198 15.52 4.52 -0.66
C THR A 198 15.86 5.96 -1.00
N ASN A 199 14.88 6.87 -0.96
CA ASN A 199 15.11 8.29 -1.19
C ASN A 199 15.98 8.92 -0.08
N ILE A 200 15.76 8.52 1.17
CA ILE A 200 16.58 8.97 2.31
C ILE A 200 18.03 8.50 2.14
N HIS A 201 18.23 7.23 1.80
CA HIS A 201 19.55 6.66 1.53
C HIS A 201 20.29 7.45 0.45
N ARG A 202 19.69 7.63 -0.74
CA ARG A 202 20.30 8.40 -1.85
C ARG A 202 20.58 9.84 -1.47
N TYR A 203 19.62 10.50 -0.81
CA TYR A 203 19.79 11.88 -0.37
C TYR A 203 20.98 12.04 0.60
N MET A 204 21.17 11.09 1.52
CA MET A 204 22.28 11.13 2.47
C MET A 204 23.61 10.78 1.83
N GLU A 205 23.65 9.86 0.86
CA GLU A 205 24.86 9.60 0.08
C GLU A 205 25.32 10.87 -0.63
N ASP A 206 24.42 11.55 -1.33
CA ASP A 206 24.73 12.81 -2.03
C ASP A 206 25.14 13.93 -1.05
N LYS A 207 24.38 14.11 0.04
CA LYS A 207 24.63 15.19 1.01
C LYS A 207 25.96 15.00 1.75
N PHE A 208 26.34 13.76 2.05
CA PHE A 208 27.49 13.43 2.87
C PHE A 208 28.65 12.81 2.10
N ASP A 209 28.63 12.82 0.77
CA ASP A 209 29.69 12.27 -0.09
C ASP A 209 31.11 12.72 0.35
N ARG A 210 31.29 14.01 0.68
CA ARG A 210 32.58 14.51 1.18
C ARG A 210 33.03 13.82 2.47
N HIS A 211 32.12 13.56 3.40
CA HIS A 211 32.43 12.87 4.65
C HIS A 211 32.73 11.39 4.41
N LEU A 212 31.95 10.74 3.53
CA LEU A 212 32.20 9.36 3.11
C LEU A 212 33.58 9.22 2.45
N ASN A 213 33.95 10.14 1.56
CA ASN A 213 35.25 10.15 0.90
C ASN A 213 36.42 10.38 1.88
N LEU A 214 36.21 11.11 2.98
CA LEU A 214 37.21 11.23 4.04
C LEU A 214 37.38 9.94 4.83
N LEU A 215 36.28 9.23 5.13
CA LEU A 215 36.34 7.93 5.80
C LEU A 215 36.98 6.86 4.90
N ARG A 216 36.73 6.88 3.59
CA ARG A 216 37.36 5.96 2.63
C ARG A 216 38.88 6.07 2.56
N LYS A 217 39.43 7.25 2.81
CA LYS A 217 40.87 7.56 2.67
C LYS A 217 41.67 7.41 3.96
N ARG A 218 41.01 7.10 5.08
CA ARG A 218 41.66 6.78 6.36
C ARG A 218 42.10 5.32 6.40
#